data_AF-A0A7J8LXA0-F1
#
_entry.id   AF-A0A7J8LXA0-F1
#
_cell.length_a   1.000
_cell.length_b   1.000
_cell.length_c   1.000
_cell.angle_alpha   90.00
_cell.angle_beta   90.00
_cell.angle_gamma   90.00
#
_symmetry.space_group_name_H-M   'P 1'
#
loop_
_entity.id
_entity.type
_entity.pdbx_description
1 polymer ?
#
loop_
_entity_poly.entity_id
_entity_poly.type
_entity_poly.pdbx_seq_one_letter_code
_entity_poly.pdbx_strand_id
1 'polypeptide(L)'
;MSSSSSSVICSFVIVLALFFNSLLLCNGGKTSIYVRKEEKTVDMPLHSDVFQAPLGYNAPQQVHITQGDHVGKAVIVSWVTQDEPGSNTVVYWSEGSKEKMKAVGKISTYKYYNYTSGFIHHCTVKNLEYNTKYYYVVGEGTSMRKFWFTTPPEVGPDVPYTFGLIGK
;
A
#
# COMPACT_ATOMS: atom_id res chain seq x y z
N MET A 1 32.61 25.52 -61.55
CA MET A 1 31.70 26.11 -60.54
C MET A 1 30.50 25.19 -60.20
N SER A 2 30.67 23.85 -60.18
CA SER A 2 29.54 22.93 -59.91
C SER A 2 29.65 22.11 -58.62
N SER A 3 30.83 22.03 -57.97
CA SER A 3 30.99 21.19 -56.77
C SER A 3 30.44 21.82 -55.49
N SER A 4 30.48 23.15 -55.35
CA SER A 4 29.93 23.86 -54.19
C SER A 4 28.42 23.71 -54.09
N SER A 5 27.70 23.81 -55.21
CA SER A 5 26.23 23.63 -55.26
C SER A 5 25.82 22.19 -54.89
N SER A 6 26.57 21.19 -55.36
CA SER A 6 26.31 19.78 -55.02
C SER A 6 26.52 19.47 -53.53
N SER A 7 27.51 20.09 -52.88
CA SER A 7 27.77 19.90 -51.45
C SER A 7 26.65 20.48 -50.59
N VAL A 8 26.14 21.66 -50.93
CA VAL A 8 25.04 22.32 -50.20
C VAL A 8 23.76 21.51 -50.31
N ILE A 9 23.47 20.95 -51.49
CA ILE A 9 22.31 20.07 -51.70
C ILE A 9 22.44 18.80 -50.84
N CYS A 10 23.63 18.19 -50.79
CA CYS A 10 23.85 16.98 -50.01
C CYS A 10 23.71 17.21 -48.50
N SER A 11 24.25 18.32 -47.99
CA SER A 11 24.05 18.72 -46.58
C SER A 11 22.60 18.98 -46.25
N PHE A 12 21.85 19.62 -47.16
CA PHE A 12 20.42 19.88 -46.97
C PHE A 12 19.61 18.58 -46.90
N VAL A 13 19.92 17.60 -47.76
CA VAL A 13 19.27 16.28 -47.75
C VAL A 13 19.54 15.51 -46.45
N ILE A 14 20.77 15.56 -45.93
CA ILE A 14 21.12 14.90 -44.66
C ILE A 14 20.37 15.53 -43.49
N VAL A 15 20.33 16.87 -43.42
CA VAL A 15 19.60 17.58 -42.36
C VAL A 15 18.11 17.26 -42.42
N LEU A 16 17.53 17.21 -43.62
CA LEU A 16 16.14 16.85 -43.81
C LEU A 16 15.85 15.40 -43.40
N ALA A 17 16.73 14.46 -43.74
CA ALA A 17 16.60 13.06 -43.35
C ALA A 17 16.70 12.86 -41.83
N LEU A 18 17.58 13.59 -41.15
CA LEU A 18 17.69 13.58 -39.68
C LEU A 18 16.43 14.17 -39.02
N PHE A 19 15.88 15.24 -39.58
CA PHE A 19 14.62 15.83 -39.12
C PHE A 19 13.45 14.84 -39.24
N PHE A 20 13.28 14.18 -40.39
CA PHE A 20 12.22 13.18 -40.54
C PHE A 20 12.42 11.94 -39.66
N ASN A 21 13.65 11.50 -39.41
CA ASN A 21 13.93 10.42 -38.45
C ASN A 21 13.56 10.82 -37.01
N SER A 22 13.74 12.09 -36.62
CA SER A 22 13.34 12.56 -35.30
C SER A 22 11.82 12.54 -35.08
N LEU A 23 11.02 12.69 -36.15
CA LEU A 23 9.56 12.60 -36.10
C LEU A 23 9.07 11.15 -35.92
N LEU A 24 9.81 10.16 -36.42
CA LEU A 24 9.51 8.73 -36.26
C LEU A 24 9.78 8.19 -34.85
N LEU A 25 10.61 8.89 -34.06
CA LEU A 25 10.92 8.53 -32.67
C LEU A 25 9.85 9.02 -31.68
N CYS A 26 8.84 9.74 -32.14
CA CYS A 26 7.78 10.24 -31.29
C CYS A 26 6.68 9.18 -31.16
N ASN A 27 6.76 8.38 -30.11
CA ASN A 27 5.69 7.46 -29.73
C ASN A 27 4.57 8.28 -29.06
N GLY A 28 3.75 8.96 -29.87
CA GLY A 28 2.61 9.75 -29.41
C GLY A 28 1.68 8.87 -28.56
N GLY A 29 1.38 9.33 -27.35
CA GLY A 29 0.55 8.57 -26.40
C GLY A 29 -0.79 8.19 -27.03
N LYS A 30 -1.06 6.88 -27.12
CA LYS A 30 -2.39 6.38 -27.46
C LYS A 30 -3.31 6.63 -26.29
N THR A 31 -4.08 7.71 -26.35
CA THR A 31 -5.16 7.95 -25.38
C THR A 31 -6.34 7.06 -25.73
N SER A 32 -6.88 6.36 -24.73
CA SER A 32 -8.12 5.60 -24.90
C SER A 32 -9.27 6.56 -25.24
N ILE A 33 -10.16 6.16 -26.14
CA ILE A 33 -11.43 6.88 -26.38
C ILE A 33 -12.38 6.81 -25.17
N TYR A 34 -12.05 5.94 -24.19
CA TYR A 34 -12.78 5.85 -22.93
C TYR A 34 -12.55 7.12 -22.11
N VAL A 35 -13.58 7.96 -22.06
CA VAL A 35 -13.69 9.04 -21.10
C VAL A 35 -14.56 8.53 -19.95
N ARG A 36 -13.99 8.45 -18.74
CA ARG A 36 -14.77 8.18 -17.54
C ARG A 36 -15.82 9.29 -17.43
N LYS A 37 -17.11 8.94 -17.44
CA LYS A 37 -18.17 9.92 -17.17
C LYS A 37 -17.89 10.51 -15.78
N GLU A 38 -17.92 11.83 -15.66
CA GLU A 38 -17.95 12.50 -14.36
C GLU A 38 -19.26 12.12 -13.65
N GLU A 39 -19.28 10.97 -13.01
CA GLU A 39 -20.24 10.72 -11.96
C GLU A 39 -19.78 11.56 -10.77
N LYS A 40 -20.68 12.43 -10.29
CA LYS A 40 -20.47 13.11 -9.01
C LYS A 40 -20.16 12.03 -7.99
N THR A 41 -18.96 12.04 -7.43
CA THR A 41 -18.59 11.11 -6.37
C THR A 41 -19.38 11.51 -5.13
N VAL A 42 -20.56 10.90 -4.97
CA VAL A 42 -21.37 11.05 -3.76
C VAL A 42 -20.70 10.22 -2.67
N ASP A 43 -20.36 10.84 -1.56
CA ASP A 43 -19.80 10.13 -0.42
C ASP A 43 -20.79 9.10 0.11
N MET A 44 -20.27 7.94 0.49
CA MET A 44 -21.09 6.91 1.13
C MET A 44 -21.66 7.47 2.45
N PRO A 45 -22.97 7.30 2.73
CA PRO A 45 -23.55 7.75 3.98
C PRO A 45 -22.89 7.09 5.21
N LEU A 46 -22.81 7.78 6.34
CA LEU A 46 -22.18 7.25 7.57
C LEU A 46 -22.83 5.97 8.13
N HIS A 47 -24.08 5.69 7.76
CA HIS A 47 -24.81 4.49 8.17
C HIS A 47 -24.66 3.32 7.19
N SER A 48 -23.77 3.45 6.19
CA SER A 48 -23.46 2.35 5.26
C SER A 48 -22.87 1.16 6.02
N ASP A 49 -23.14 -0.05 5.51
CA ASP A 49 -22.64 -1.31 6.06
C ASP A 49 -21.11 -1.34 6.22
N VAL A 50 -20.36 -0.80 5.25
CA VAL A 50 -18.89 -0.72 5.28
C VAL A 50 -18.32 0.16 6.40
N PHE A 51 -19.13 1.01 7.04
CA PHE A 51 -18.73 1.88 8.15
C PHE A 51 -19.20 1.36 9.52
N GLN A 52 -19.82 0.19 9.59
CA GLN A 52 -20.26 -0.39 10.85
C GLN A 52 -19.06 -0.65 11.79
N ALA A 53 -19.18 -0.16 13.02
CA ALA A 53 -18.19 -0.40 14.06
C ALA A 53 -18.19 -1.89 14.48
N PRO A 54 -17.02 -2.47 14.83
CA PRO A 54 -16.98 -3.82 15.35
C PRO A 54 -17.70 -3.93 16.69
N LEU A 55 -18.39 -5.07 16.89
CA LEU A 55 -19.11 -5.35 18.13
C LEU A 55 -18.14 -5.62 19.29
N GLY A 56 -18.55 -5.25 20.50
CA GLY A 56 -17.80 -5.45 21.73
C GLY A 56 -17.25 -4.14 22.32
N TYR A 57 -17.11 -4.11 23.64
CA TYR A 57 -16.56 -2.95 24.34
C TYR A 57 -15.11 -2.70 23.91
N ASN A 58 -14.79 -1.47 23.50
CA ASN A 58 -13.47 -1.06 23.04
C ASN A 58 -12.84 -1.98 21.96
N ALA A 59 -13.67 -2.57 21.10
CA ALA A 59 -13.21 -3.48 20.06
C ALA A 59 -12.28 -2.76 19.06
N PRO A 60 -11.09 -3.33 18.75
CA PRO A 60 -10.17 -2.74 17.78
C PRO A 60 -10.85 -2.52 16.43
N GLN A 61 -10.75 -1.31 15.89
CA GLN A 61 -11.24 -0.95 14.57
C GLN A 61 -10.14 -0.35 13.71
N GLN A 62 -10.45 -0.10 12.43
CA GLN A 62 -9.50 0.49 11.48
C GLN A 62 -8.17 -0.29 11.43
N VAL A 63 -8.25 -1.62 11.54
CA VAL A 63 -7.07 -2.49 11.55
C VAL A 63 -6.43 -2.49 10.17
N HIS A 64 -5.15 -2.20 10.10
CA HIS A 64 -4.37 -2.19 8.87
C HIS A 64 -2.94 -2.66 9.13
N ILE A 65 -2.31 -3.18 8.07
CA ILE A 65 -0.94 -3.69 8.13
C ILE A 65 -0.10 -3.10 7.00
N THR A 66 1.20 -2.98 7.23
CA THR A 66 2.18 -2.63 6.20
C THR A 66 3.51 -3.30 6.49
N GLN A 67 4.40 -3.36 5.50
CA GLN A 67 5.75 -3.90 5.67
C GLN A 67 6.51 -3.06 6.72
N GLY A 68 7.19 -3.75 7.64
CA GLY A 68 7.84 -3.15 8.81
C GLY A 68 9.37 -3.12 8.76
N ASP A 69 9.97 -3.61 7.68
CA ASP A 69 11.41 -3.63 7.44
C ASP A 69 11.72 -3.49 5.94
N HIS A 70 13.00 -3.55 5.59
CA HIS A 70 13.44 -3.43 4.20
C HIS A 70 13.35 -4.73 3.39
N VAL A 71 13.23 -5.87 4.06
CA VAL A 71 13.42 -7.19 3.44
C VAL A 71 12.21 -8.11 3.54
N GLY A 72 11.10 -7.69 4.16
CA GLY A 72 9.86 -8.47 4.24
C GLY A 72 9.75 -9.42 5.44
N LYS A 73 10.61 -9.28 6.47
CA LYS A 73 10.58 -10.10 7.71
C LYS A 73 9.91 -9.39 8.88
N ALA A 74 9.35 -8.20 8.66
CA ALA A 74 8.57 -7.50 9.65
C ALA A 74 7.28 -6.93 9.07
N VAL A 75 6.25 -6.86 9.90
CA VAL A 75 4.95 -6.26 9.58
C VAL A 75 4.57 -5.33 10.71
N ILE A 76 4.20 -4.09 10.38
CA ILE A 76 3.61 -3.14 11.32
C ILE A 76 2.10 -3.39 11.33
N VAL A 77 1.57 -3.81 12.47
CA VAL A 77 0.15 -3.95 12.71
C VAL A 77 -0.34 -2.70 13.43
N SER A 78 -1.37 -2.08 12.88
CA SER A 78 -1.93 -0.84 13.41
C SER A 78 -3.45 -0.95 13.55
N TRP A 79 -4.00 -0.33 14.60
CA TRP A 79 -5.44 -0.33 14.88
C TRP A 79 -5.81 0.85 15.78
N VAL A 80 -7.12 1.08 15.94
CA VAL A 80 -7.67 2.13 16.80
C VAL A 80 -8.63 1.53 17.81
N THR A 81 -8.52 1.96 19.07
CA THR A 81 -9.52 1.77 20.13
C THR A 81 -10.16 3.13 20.43
N GLN A 82 -11.47 3.18 20.70
CA GLN A 82 -12.20 4.46 20.85
C GLN A 82 -12.44 4.85 22.30
N ASP A 83 -12.79 3.87 23.13
CA ASP A 83 -13.34 4.13 24.46
C ASP A 83 -12.22 4.37 25.48
N GLU A 84 -11.14 3.59 25.41
CA GLU A 84 -10.00 3.66 26.33
C GLU A 84 -8.70 3.15 25.66
N PRO A 85 -7.51 3.45 26.22
CA PRO A 85 -6.23 3.07 25.61
C PRO A 85 -6.14 1.59 25.22
N GLY A 86 -6.60 0.68 26.07
CA GLY A 86 -6.51 -0.77 25.81
C GLY A 86 -5.08 -1.31 25.71
N SER A 87 -4.95 -2.56 25.26
CA SER A 87 -3.67 -3.25 25.11
C SER A 87 -2.92 -2.87 23.83
N ASN A 88 -1.61 -2.65 23.95
CA ASN A 88 -0.67 -2.46 22.83
C ASN A 88 -0.10 -3.78 22.28
N THR A 89 -0.62 -4.93 22.72
CA THR A 89 -0.03 -6.23 22.43
C THR A 89 -0.63 -6.85 21.18
N VAL A 90 0.23 -7.29 20.26
CA VAL A 90 -0.13 -8.21 19.19
C VAL A 90 0.30 -9.62 19.59
N VAL A 91 -0.65 -10.54 19.61
CA VAL A 91 -0.37 -11.98 19.78
C VAL A 91 -0.38 -12.62 18.39
N TYR A 92 0.69 -13.30 18.00
CA TYR A 92 0.84 -13.85 16.65
C TYR A 92 1.49 -15.23 16.63
N TRP A 93 1.22 -16.01 15.59
CA TRP A 93 1.79 -17.33 15.38
C TRP A 93 1.72 -17.72 13.90
N SER A 94 2.66 -18.53 13.43
CA SER A 94 2.62 -19.09 12.08
C SER A 94 1.57 -20.21 11.99
N GLU A 95 1.02 -20.41 10.79
CA GLU A 95 0.13 -21.53 10.50
C GLU A 95 0.81 -22.86 10.84
N GLY A 96 0.12 -23.71 11.61
CA GLY A 96 0.67 -24.98 12.11
C GLY A 96 1.48 -24.89 13.40
N SER A 97 1.90 -23.69 13.85
CA SER A 97 2.58 -23.53 15.14
C SER A 97 1.60 -23.61 16.31
N LYS A 98 2.04 -24.28 17.39
CA LYS A 98 1.34 -24.30 18.68
C LYS A 98 1.79 -23.15 19.60
N GLU A 99 2.93 -22.54 19.29
CA GLU A 99 3.52 -21.48 20.08
C GLU A 99 3.01 -20.11 19.62
N LYS A 100 2.57 -19.29 20.58
CA LYS A 100 2.11 -17.93 20.34
C LYS A 100 3.14 -16.94 20.85
N MET A 101 3.62 -16.11 19.94
CA MET A 101 4.53 -15.02 20.23
C MET A 101 3.75 -13.75 20.56
N LYS A 102 4.42 -12.81 21.23
CA LYS A 102 3.87 -11.50 21.57
C LYS A 102 4.81 -10.41 21.09
N ALA A 103 4.25 -9.35 20.53
CA ALA A 103 4.94 -8.10 20.25
C ALA A 103 4.20 -6.97 20.97
N VAL A 104 4.94 -6.03 21.55
CA VAL A 104 4.37 -4.88 22.27
C VAL A 104 4.63 -3.63 21.45
N GLY A 105 3.55 -2.96 21.07
CA GLY A 105 3.57 -1.72 20.32
C GLY A 105 3.61 -0.48 21.19
N LYS A 106 3.39 0.66 20.54
CA LYS A 106 3.20 1.96 21.17
C LYS A 106 1.82 2.50 20.82
N ILE A 107 1.33 3.39 21.67
CA ILE A 107 0.07 4.10 21.49
C ILE A 107 0.33 5.58 21.26
N SER A 108 -0.54 6.22 20.49
CA SER A 108 -0.49 7.65 20.22
C SER A 108 -1.90 8.20 20.02
N THR A 109 -2.04 9.50 20.20
CA THR A 109 -3.27 10.25 19.93
C THR A 109 -2.91 11.56 19.25
N TYR A 110 -3.85 12.14 18.51
CA TYR A 110 -3.69 13.47 17.94
C TYR A 110 -4.97 14.29 18.05
N LYS A 111 -4.83 15.60 17.87
CA LYS A 111 -5.93 16.55 17.78
C LYS A 111 -5.83 17.32 16.48
N TYR A 112 -6.97 17.60 15.87
CA TYR A 112 -7.06 18.43 14.67
C TYR A 112 -8.31 19.32 14.77
N TYR A 113 -8.11 20.63 14.89
CA TYR A 113 -9.20 21.57 15.20
C TYR A 113 -9.99 21.13 16.45
N ASN A 114 -11.30 20.90 16.34
CA ASN A 114 -12.17 20.40 17.41
C ASN A 114 -12.27 18.87 17.47
N TYR A 115 -11.57 18.14 16.58
CA TYR A 115 -11.51 16.69 16.57
C TYR A 115 -10.37 16.17 17.45
N THR A 116 -10.66 15.11 18.22
CA THR A 116 -9.67 14.32 18.95
C THR A 116 -9.76 12.89 18.45
N SER A 117 -8.62 12.29 18.12
CA SER A 117 -8.57 10.90 17.68
C SER A 117 -8.93 9.92 18.80
N GLY A 118 -9.31 8.71 18.43
CA GLY A 118 -9.20 7.56 19.33
C GLY A 118 -7.73 7.26 19.65
N PHE A 119 -7.49 6.14 20.33
CA PHE A 119 -6.16 5.70 20.66
C PHE A 119 -5.59 4.83 19.54
N ILE A 120 -4.48 5.29 18.95
CA ILE A 120 -3.90 4.71 17.74
C ILE A 120 -2.69 3.88 18.14
N HIS A 121 -2.75 2.61 17.82
CA HIS A 121 -1.72 1.63 18.15
C HIS A 121 -0.86 1.31 16.94
N HIS A 122 0.44 1.19 17.17
CA HIS A 122 1.40 0.69 16.19
C HIS A 122 2.31 -0.34 16.83
N CYS A 123 2.29 -1.57 16.31
CA CYS A 123 3.11 -2.67 16.80
C CYS A 123 3.89 -3.31 15.64
N THR A 124 5.22 -3.28 15.73
CA THR A 124 6.07 -3.95 14.73
C THR A 124 6.31 -5.40 15.16
N VAL A 125 5.75 -6.34 14.41
CA VAL A 125 6.07 -7.77 14.50
C VAL A 125 7.31 -8.02 13.65
N LYS A 126 8.34 -8.66 14.21
CA LYS A 126 9.66 -8.85 13.59
C LYS A 126 10.06 -10.32 13.57
N ASN A 127 11.14 -10.62 12.86
CA ASN A 127 11.73 -11.96 12.76
C ASN A 127 10.73 -13.00 12.23
N LEU A 128 9.90 -12.59 11.26
CA LEU A 128 8.97 -13.47 10.58
C LEU A 128 9.70 -14.31 9.54
N GLU A 129 9.22 -15.53 9.33
CA GLU A 129 9.68 -16.38 8.23
C GLU A 129 9.10 -15.91 6.90
N TYR A 130 9.84 -16.12 5.82
CA TYR A 130 9.38 -15.82 4.45
C TYR A 130 8.28 -16.78 4.01
N ASN A 131 7.45 -16.33 3.07
CA ASN A 131 6.39 -17.12 2.43
C ASN A 131 5.54 -17.93 3.43
N THR A 132 5.25 -17.32 4.58
CA THR A 132 4.62 -17.99 5.71
C THR A 132 3.36 -17.23 6.11
N LYS A 133 2.27 -17.98 6.30
CA LYS A 133 1.02 -17.43 6.79
C LYS A 133 1.07 -17.27 8.29
N TYR A 134 0.79 -16.07 8.76
CA TYR A 134 0.70 -15.74 10.18
C TYR A 134 -0.72 -15.35 10.54
N TYR A 135 -1.18 -15.88 11.67
CA TYR A 135 -2.35 -15.38 12.36
C TYR A 135 -1.92 -14.36 13.41
N TYR A 136 -2.72 -13.33 13.60
CA TYR A 136 -2.51 -12.38 14.68
C TYR A 136 -3.81 -11.93 15.32
N VAL A 137 -3.73 -11.53 16.58
CA VAL A 137 -4.84 -11.04 17.40
C VAL A 137 -4.48 -9.70 18.00
N VAL A 138 -5.43 -8.78 17.95
CA VAL A 138 -5.39 -7.46 18.59
C VAL A 138 -6.59 -7.28 19.51
N GLY A 139 -6.48 -6.37 20.47
CA GLY A 139 -7.51 -6.10 21.48
C GLY A 139 -7.33 -6.93 22.75
N GLU A 140 -8.30 -6.82 23.65
CA GLU A 140 -8.25 -7.40 24.98
C GLU A 140 -9.62 -7.96 25.39
N GLY A 141 -9.62 -8.89 26.34
CA GLY A 141 -10.83 -9.48 26.90
C GLY A 141 -11.71 -10.16 25.86
N THR A 142 -13.00 -9.84 25.89
CA THR A 142 -14.02 -10.42 25.01
C THR A 142 -14.07 -9.78 23.62
N SER A 143 -13.37 -8.65 23.41
CA SER A 143 -13.39 -7.86 22.17
C SER A 143 -12.17 -8.10 21.29
N MET A 144 -11.45 -9.21 21.50
CA MET A 144 -10.30 -9.58 20.68
C MET A 144 -10.72 -9.88 19.23
N ARG A 145 -9.91 -9.43 18.27
CA ARG A 145 -10.14 -9.67 16.85
C ARG A 145 -8.96 -10.40 16.24
N LYS A 146 -9.26 -11.46 15.48
CA LYS A 146 -8.28 -12.32 14.82
C LYS A 146 -8.25 -12.04 13.32
N PHE A 147 -7.05 -11.94 12.78
CA PHE A 147 -6.77 -11.72 11.36
C PHE A 147 -5.61 -12.61 10.92
N TRP A 148 -5.25 -12.52 9.64
CA TRP A 148 -4.10 -13.22 9.09
C TRP A 148 -3.48 -12.43 7.93
N PHE A 149 -2.19 -12.71 7.68
CA PHE A 149 -1.45 -12.23 6.51
C PHE A 149 -0.43 -13.30 6.09
N THR A 150 0.14 -13.14 4.91
CA THR A 150 1.24 -13.98 4.42
C THR A 150 2.44 -13.10 4.17
N THR A 151 3.60 -13.45 4.71
CA THR A 151 4.85 -12.74 4.41
C THR A 151 5.26 -12.98 2.97
N PRO A 152 5.95 -12.01 2.34
CA PRO A 152 6.46 -12.22 0.98
C PRO A 152 7.52 -13.34 0.96
N PRO A 153 7.82 -13.91 -0.22
CA PRO A 153 9.02 -14.71 -0.41
C PRO A 153 10.29 -13.90 -0.12
N GLU A 154 11.40 -14.60 0.08
CA GLU A 154 12.71 -13.96 0.20
C GLU A 154 13.04 -13.12 -1.05
N VAL A 155 13.69 -11.98 -0.86
CA VAL A 155 14.04 -11.06 -1.95
C VAL A 155 15.03 -11.73 -2.89
N GLY A 156 14.75 -11.71 -4.19
CA GLY A 156 15.63 -12.23 -5.22
C GLY A 156 15.30 -11.67 -6.61
N PRO A 157 16.24 -11.78 -7.57
CA PRO A 157 16.11 -11.19 -8.90
C PRO A 157 14.93 -11.77 -9.72
N ASP A 158 14.62 -13.06 -9.51
CA ASP A 158 13.62 -13.80 -10.30
C ASP A 158 12.37 -14.16 -9.47
N VAL A 159 12.11 -13.42 -8.39
CA VAL A 159 11.02 -13.72 -7.46
C VAL A 159 9.73 -13.03 -7.92
N PRO A 160 8.69 -13.79 -8.30
CA PRO A 160 7.44 -13.20 -8.78
C PRO A 160 6.62 -12.61 -7.61
N TYR A 161 5.99 -11.47 -7.86
CA TYR A 161 5.03 -10.86 -6.93
C TYR A 161 3.97 -10.09 -7.71
N THR A 162 2.77 -9.95 -7.12
CA THR A 162 1.67 -9.16 -7.71
C THR A 162 1.38 -7.96 -6.84
N PHE A 163 1.49 -6.76 -7.41
CA PHE A 163 1.17 -5.50 -6.73
C PHE A 163 -0.13 -4.92 -7.29
N GLY A 164 -1.09 -4.65 -6.41
CA GLY A 164 -2.25 -3.81 -6.75
C GLY A 164 -1.83 -2.35 -6.77
N LEU A 165 -2.13 -1.64 -7.85
CA LEU A 165 -1.89 -0.20 -7.98
C LEU A 165 -3.23 0.52 -7.89
N ILE A 166 -3.43 1.28 -6.82
CA ILE A 166 -4.65 2.05 -6.56
C ILE A 166 -4.24 3.48 -6.24
N GLY A 167 -4.81 4.42 -6.99
CA GLY A 167 -4.62 5.86 -6.82
C GLY A 167 -5.77 6.58 -7.51
N LYS A 168 -6.05 7.81 -7.08
CA LYS A 168 -7.05 8.67 -7.70
C LYS A 168 -6.35 9.80 -8.44
#